data_AF-A0A9Y6J8Q5-F1
#
_entry.id   AF-A0A9Y6J8Q5-F1
#
_cell.length_a   1.000
_cell.length_b   1.000
_cell.length_c   1.000
_cell.angle_alpha   90.00
_cell.angle_beta   90.00
_cell.angle_gamma   90.00
#
_symmetry.space_group_name_H-M   'P 1'
#
loop_
_entity.id
_entity.type
_entity.pdbx_description
1 polymer ?
#
loop_
_entity_poly.entity_id
_entity_poly.type
_entity_poly.pdbx_seq_one_letter_code
_entity_poly.pdbx_strand_id
1 'polypeptide(L)'
;MKITVDFEECLKDSPRFRATIEEVEGDVCELESKLDKLVKLCIGMIDAGKAYNAANKQFVSGIRELAQQSTKDEVIESSLTKFAESLQEMINYHTVR
;
A
#
# COMPACT_ATOMS: atom_id res chain seq x y z
N MET A 1 26.19 -0.20 -2.40
CA MET A 1 27.44 0.23 -1.75
C MET A 1 28.45 -0.89 -1.80
N LYS A 2 29.64 -0.66 -2.37
CA LYS A 2 30.79 -1.52 -2.13
C LYS A 2 31.87 -0.62 -1.55
N ILE A 3 31.80 -0.39 -0.24
CA ILE A 3 32.82 0.36 0.48
C ILE A 3 33.80 -0.66 1.01
N THR A 4 34.92 -0.79 0.32
CA THR A 4 36.07 -1.48 0.86
C THR A 4 36.81 -0.49 1.74
N VAL A 5 36.51 -0.51 3.04
CA VAL A 5 37.36 0.13 4.05
C VAL A 5 38.71 -0.57 4.01
N ASP A 6 39.78 0.18 3.76
CA ASP A 6 41.14 -0.37 3.79
C ASP A 6 41.49 -0.75 5.23
N PHE A 7 41.82 -2.02 5.43
CA PHE A 7 42.17 -2.56 6.74
C PHE A 7 43.39 -1.85 7.35
N GLU A 8 44.35 -1.43 6.52
CA GLU A 8 45.55 -0.75 7.00
C GLU A 8 45.23 0.66 7.54
N GLU A 9 44.26 1.34 6.94
CA GLU A 9 43.78 2.65 7.41
C GLU A 9 42.96 2.53 8.70
N CYS A 10 42.19 1.45 8.82
CA CYS A 10 41.46 1.12 10.03
C CYS A 10 42.39 0.91 11.23
N LEU A 11 43.50 0.17 11.05
CA LEU A 11 44.50 -0.02 12.11
C LEU A 11 45.18 1.28 12.53
N LYS A 12 45.35 2.22 11.59
CA LYS A 12 46.04 3.51 11.83
C LYS A 12 45.13 4.56 12.46
N ASP A 13 43.83 4.32 12.55
CA ASP A 13 42.81 5.34 12.89
C ASP A 13 43.05 6.66 12.13
N SER A 14 43.34 6.54 10.84
CA SER A 14 43.80 7.69 10.08
C SER A 14 42.66 8.72 9.93
N PRO A 15 42.97 10.01 9.73
CA PRO A 15 41.94 11.00 9.39
C PRO A 15 41.11 10.61 8.16
N ARG A 16 41.73 9.89 7.21
CA ARG A 16 41.06 9.36 6.02
C ARG A 16 40.06 8.26 6.38
N PHE A 17 40.44 7.31 7.23
CA PHE A 17 39.54 6.27 7.73
C PHE A 17 38.32 6.89 8.41
N ARG A 18 38.52 7.86 9.31
CA ARG A 18 37.44 8.54 10.02
C ARG A 18 36.48 9.27 9.07
N ALA A 19 37.00 9.96 8.06
CA ALA A 19 36.17 10.63 7.05
C ALA A 19 35.35 9.62 6.23
N THR A 20 35.93 8.48 5.84
CA THR A 20 35.19 7.41 5.15
C THR A 20 34.08 6.84 6.03
N ILE A 21 34.33 6.60 7.33
CA ILE A 21 33.28 6.13 8.25
C ILE A 21 32.14 7.15 8.36
N GLU A 22 32.45 8.43 8.51
CA GLU A 22 31.44 9.49 8.60
C GLU A 22 30.56 9.57 7.34
N GLU A 23 31.16 9.44 6.15
CA GLU A 23 30.42 9.37 4.88
C GLU A 23 29.46 8.17 4.84
N VAL A 24 29.96 6.99 5.22
CA VAL A 24 29.18 5.75 5.22
C VAL A 24 28.04 5.80 6.23
N GLU A 25 28.30 6.31 7.43
CA GLU A 25 27.28 6.52 8.46
C GLU A 25 26.20 7.49 7.95
N GLY A 26 26.60 8.56 7.26
CA GLY A 26 25.67 9.50 6.62
C GLY A 26 24.75 8.83 5.60
N ASP A 27 25.33 8.04 4.69
CA ASP A 27 24.57 7.31 3.67
C ASP A 27 23.63 6.25 4.27
N VAL A 28 24.07 5.55 5.34
CA VAL A 28 23.22 4.61 6.08
C VAL A 28 22.06 5.34 6.75
N CYS A 29 22.31 6.48 7.41
CA CYS A 29 21.25 7.30 8.01
C CYS A 29 20.23 7.78 6.97
N GLU A 30 20.68 8.16 5.77
CA GLU A 30 19.79 8.55 4.69
C GLU A 30 18.96 7.36 4.18
N LEU A 31 19.58 6.18 4.03
CA LEU A 31 18.89 4.96 3.62
C LEU A 31 17.82 4.56 4.63
N GLU A 32 18.13 4.58 5.93
CA GLU A 32 17.18 4.31 7.00
C GLU A 32 15.98 5.27 6.94
N SER A 33 16.24 6.56 6.75
CA SER A 33 15.19 7.59 6.63
C SER A 33 14.30 7.35 5.41
N LYS A 34 14.88 6.92 4.28
CA LYS A 34 14.12 6.57 3.06
C LYS A 34 13.27 5.31 3.26
N LEU A 35 13.80 4.31 3.97
CA LEU A 35 13.05 3.08 4.29
C LEU A 35 11.88 3.36 5.23
N ASP A 36 12.08 4.15 6.29
CA ASP A 36 11.00 4.56 7.21
C ASP A 36 9.88 5.31 6.46
N LYS A 37 10.25 6.23 5.56
CA LYS A 37 9.28 6.93 4.70
C LYS A 37 8.50 5.95 3.82
N LEU A 38 9.16 4.96 3.22
CA LEU A 38 8.50 3.98 2.36
C LEU A 38 7.49 3.14 3.15
N VAL A 39 7.83 2.71 4.37
CA VAL A 39 6.92 1.99 5.25
C VAL A 39 5.67 2.82 5.57
N LYS A 40 5.85 4.10 5.91
CA LYS A 40 4.73 5.03 6.17
C LYS A 40 3.81 5.19 4.95
N LEU A 41 4.39 5.30 3.76
CA LEU A 41 3.62 5.36 2.51
C LEU A 41 2.85 4.06 2.25
N CYS A 42 3.46 2.89 2.50
CA CYS A 42 2.79 1.60 2.37
C CYS A 42 1.59 1.48 3.32
N ILE A 43 1.72 1.94 4.58
CA ILE A 43 0.62 1.98 5.53
C ILE A 43 -0.52 2.87 5.01
N GLY A 44 -0.20 4.09 4.56
CA GLY A 44 -1.18 5.00 3.99
C GLY A 44 -1.91 4.43 2.77
N MET A 45 -1.19 3.72 1.90
CA MET A 45 -1.77 3.02 0.75
C MET A 45 -2.75 1.91 1.18
N ILE A 46 -2.39 1.11 2.19
CA ILE A 46 -3.25 0.06 2.73
C ILE A 46 -4.53 0.65 3.33
N ASP A 47 -4.42 1.71 4.11
CA ASP A 47 -5.58 2.32 4.77
C ASP A 47 -6.51 3.01 3.77
N ALA A 48 -5.96 3.68 2.76
CA ALA A 48 -6.75 4.20 1.63
C ALA A 48 -7.47 3.06 0.88
N GLY A 49 -6.80 1.93 0.64
CA GLY A 49 -7.39 0.75 0.02
C GLY A 49 -8.55 0.16 0.84
N LYS A 50 -8.41 0.09 2.17
CA LYS A 50 -9.49 -0.34 3.08
C LYS A 50 -10.69 0.60 3.02
N ALA A 51 -10.45 1.91 3.06
CA ALA A 51 -11.52 2.92 2.98
C ALA A 51 -12.27 2.84 1.64
N TYR A 52 -11.53 2.69 0.54
CA TYR A 52 -12.09 2.47 -0.80
C TYR A 52 -12.96 1.21 -0.86
N ASN A 53 -12.48 0.09 -0.32
CA ASN A 53 -13.23 -1.16 -0.26
C ASN A 53 -14.53 -1.02 0.57
N ALA A 54 -14.45 -0.34 1.71
CA ALA A 54 -15.62 -0.06 2.54
C ALA A 54 -16.67 0.79 1.80
N ALA A 55 -16.24 1.86 1.11
CA ALA A 55 -17.12 2.69 0.30
C ALA A 55 -17.78 1.90 -0.84
N ASN A 56 -17.01 1.04 -1.53
CA ASN A 56 -17.55 0.17 -2.57
C ASN A 56 -18.59 -0.83 -2.03
N LYS A 57 -18.36 -1.42 -0.85
CA LYS A 57 -19.35 -2.32 -0.22
C LYS A 57 -20.65 -1.58 0.10
N GLN A 58 -20.57 -0.36 0.61
CA GLN A 58 -21.74 0.47 0.86
C GLN A 58 -22.49 0.81 -0.43
N PHE A 59 -21.77 1.14 -1.51
CA PHE A 59 -22.37 1.39 -2.82
C PHE A 59 -23.12 0.16 -3.36
N VAL A 60 -22.52 -1.04 -3.27
CA VAL A 60 -23.18 -2.29 -3.65
C VAL A 60 -24.42 -2.57 -2.80
N SER A 61 -24.39 -2.28 -1.50
CA SER A 61 -25.58 -2.38 -0.64
C SER A 61 -26.72 -1.49 -1.15
N GLY A 62 -26.43 -0.24 -1.50
CA GLY A 62 -27.42 0.68 -2.05
C GLY A 62 -28.04 0.20 -3.36
N ILE A 63 -27.25 -0.43 -4.24
CA ILE A 63 -27.77 -1.05 -5.47
C ILE A 63 -28.73 -2.20 -5.14
N ARG A 64 -28.40 -3.04 -4.14
CA ARG A 64 -29.29 -4.14 -3.71
C ARG A 64 -30.59 -3.61 -3.11
N GLU A 65 -30.53 -2.55 -2.32
CA GLU A 65 -31.72 -1.88 -1.79
C GLU A 65 -32.62 -1.35 -2.92
N LEU A 66 -32.03 -0.71 -3.94
CA LEU A 66 -32.75 -0.28 -5.13
C LEU A 66 -33.40 -1.43 -5.90
N ALA A 67 -32.69 -2.56 -6.06
CA ALA A 67 -33.22 -3.76 -6.69
C ALA A 67 -34.48 -4.26 -5.94
N GLN A 68 -34.40 -4.34 -4.61
CA GLN A 68 -35.53 -4.76 -3.76
C GLN A 68 -36.75 -3.83 -3.87
N GLN A 69 -36.54 -2.53 -4.00
CA GLN A 69 -37.63 -1.57 -4.25
C GLN A 69 -38.23 -1.68 -5.66
N SER A 70 -37.49 -2.28 -6.59
CA SER A 70 -37.86 -2.38 -8.01
C SER A 70 -38.51 -3.71 -8.40
N THR A 71 -38.91 -4.55 -7.43
CA THR A 71 -39.50 -5.90 -7.64
C THR A 71 -40.74 -5.96 -8.53
N LYS A 72 -41.37 -4.82 -8.85
CA LYS A 72 -42.49 -4.74 -9.80
C LYS A 72 -42.05 -4.67 -11.27
N ASP A 73 -40.78 -4.37 -11.51
CA ASP A 73 -40.16 -4.33 -12.83
C ASP A 73 -39.02 -5.36 -12.86
N GLU A 74 -39.33 -6.53 -13.43
CA GLU A 74 -38.42 -7.68 -13.50
C GLU A 74 -37.11 -7.34 -14.23
N VAL A 75 -37.16 -6.47 -15.25
CA VAL A 75 -35.98 -6.08 -16.02
C VAL A 75 -35.06 -5.21 -15.16
N ILE A 76 -35.63 -4.24 -14.44
CA ILE A 76 -34.87 -3.36 -13.55
C ILE A 76 -34.30 -4.16 -12.36
N GLU A 77 -35.12 -4.95 -11.68
CA GLU A 77 -34.68 -5.76 -10.54
C GLU A 77 -33.53 -6.71 -10.93
N SER A 78 -33.69 -7.46 -12.03
CA SER A 78 -32.67 -8.43 -12.46
C SER A 78 -31.39 -7.75 -12.95
N SER A 79 -31.49 -6.57 -13.57
CA SER A 79 -30.32 -5.79 -13.99
C SER A 79 -29.54 -5.25 -12.81
N LEU A 80 -30.22 -4.67 -11.81
CA LEU A 80 -29.58 -4.15 -10.60
C LEU A 80 -28.96 -5.28 -9.76
N THR A 81 -29.63 -6.42 -9.67
CA THR A 81 -29.10 -7.61 -8.97
C THR A 81 -27.82 -8.11 -9.61
N LYS A 82 -27.80 -8.32 -10.93
CA LYS A 82 -26.59 -8.74 -11.67
C LYS A 82 -25.46 -7.72 -11.55
N PHE A 83 -25.79 -6.42 -11.56
CA PHE A 83 -24.82 -5.37 -11.38
C PHE A 83 -24.19 -5.39 -9.98
N ALA A 84 -25.00 -5.57 -8.93
CA ALA A 84 -24.52 -5.70 -7.55
C ALA A 84 -23.66 -6.96 -7.35
N GLU A 85 -24.01 -8.08 -7.98
CA GLU A 85 -23.23 -9.32 -7.97
C GLU A 85 -21.85 -9.11 -8.63
N SER A 86 -21.83 -8.53 -9.84
CA SER A 86 -20.59 -8.27 -10.58
C SER A 86 -19.63 -7.36 -9.80
N LEU A 87 -20.16 -6.31 -9.17
CA LEU A 87 -19.37 -5.41 -8.32
C LEU A 87 -18.90 -6.10 -7.04
N GLN A 88 -19.73 -6.97 -6.44
CA GLN A 88 -19.34 -7.74 -5.26
C GLN A 88 -18.16 -8.68 -5.56
N GLU A 89 -18.16 -9.34 -6.73
CA GLU A 89 -17.04 -10.16 -7.18
C GLU A 89 -15.76 -9.33 -7.32
N MET A 90 -15.82 -8.17 -7.96
CA MET A 90 -14.67 -7.27 -8.06
C MET A 90 -14.13 -6.85 -6.68
N ILE A 91 -15.01 -6.52 -5.73
CA ILE A 91 -14.61 -6.20 -4.35
C ILE A 91 -13.94 -7.40 -3.68
N ASN A 92 -14.43 -8.62 -3.90
CA ASN A 92 -13.86 -9.83 -3.33
C ASN A 92 -12.44 -10.06 -3.85
N TYR A 93 -12.16 -9.85 -5.14
CA TYR A 93 -10.79 -9.92 -5.68
C TYR A 93 -9.81 -8.98 -4.98
N HIS A 94 -10.25 -7.78 -4.60
CA HIS A 94 -9.41 -6.83 -3.84
C HIS A 94 -9.28 -7.16 -2.35
N THR A 95 -10.09 -8.09 -1.83
CA THR A 95 -10.11 -8.50 -0.42
C THR A 95 -9.51 -9.88 -0.18
N VAL A 96 -9.38 -10.70 -1.24
CA VAL A 96 -8.77 -12.03 -1.17
C VAL A 96 -7.28 -11.87 -0.81
N ARG A 97 -6.95 -12.42 0.36
CA ARG A 97 -5.59 -12.62 0.87
C ARG A 97 -5.24 -14.08 0.73
#